data_AF-A0A4V4H4G6-F1
#
_entry.id   AF-A0A4V4H4G6-F1
#
_cell.length_a   1.000
_cell.length_b   1.000
_cell.length_c   1.000
_cell.angle_alpha   90.00
_cell.angle_beta   90.00
_cell.angle_gamma   90.00
#
_symmetry.space_group_name_H-M   'P 1'
#
loop_
_entity.id
_entity.type
_entity.pdbx_description
1 polymer ?
#
loop_
_entity_poly.entity_id
_entity_poly.type
_entity_poly.pdbx_seq_one_letter_code
_entity_poly.pdbx_strand_id
1 'polypeptide(L)'
;MHPGEIASIRYLSPSDLPSFQTDYHMAHGDIPSFYFGNIFGCYSSNQVQSMPLQELSLSNSGLNSHMVIVEDEEYQLNLAEERRKRRMISNRESARRSRMRKQKQLSELWSLVVHLRSTNQKLLDDLNRVIREHDQVLHENAQLRDEETKLQNKLKNIQAEDKLCSAKSRRNLLR
;
A
#
# COMPACT_ATOMS: atom_id res chain seq x y z
N MET A 1 -4.83 6.55 -39.38
CA MET A 1 -5.10 6.29 -37.94
C MET A 1 -3.86 6.72 -37.18
N HIS A 2 -3.99 7.73 -36.32
CA HIS A 2 -2.86 8.30 -35.56
C HIS A 2 -2.40 7.35 -34.43
N PRO A 3 -1.09 7.26 -34.14
CA PRO A 3 -0.59 6.61 -32.93
C PRO A 3 -0.73 7.55 -31.72
N GLY A 4 -1.32 7.07 -30.63
CA GLY A 4 -1.41 7.80 -29.36
C GLY A 4 -0.13 7.62 -28.54
N GLU A 5 0.66 8.69 -28.45
CA GLU A 5 1.87 8.77 -27.63
C GLU A 5 1.49 8.76 -26.13
N ILE A 6 2.10 7.84 -25.37
CA ILE A 6 1.94 7.77 -23.91
C ILE A 6 2.82 8.87 -23.31
N ALA A 7 2.19 9.90 -22.75
CA ALA A 7 2.88 10.95 -22.01
C ALA A 7 3.62 10.35 -20.81
N SER A 8 4.95 10.40 -20.84
CA SER A 8 5.83 10.01 -19.73
C SER A 8 5.72 11.06 -18.62
N ILE A 9 5.15 10.68 -17.47
CA ILE A 9 5.13 11.53 -16.28
C ILE A 9 6.55 11.56 -15.70
N ARG A 10 7.27 12.64 -15.97
CA ARG A 10 8.56 12.95 -15.35
C ARG A 10 8.30 13.38 -13.90
N TYR A 11 8.61 12.52 -12.94
CA TYR A 11 8.70 12.92 -11.53
C TYR A 11 9.91 13.83 -11.36
N LEU A 12 9.66 15.14 -11.23
CA LEU A 12 10.67 16.10 -10.78
C LEU A 12 10.60 16.14 -9.25
N SER A 13 11.61 15.56 -8.60
CA SER A 13 11.81 15.65 -7.15
C SER A 13 12.46 17.00 -6.83
N PRO A 14 11.86 17.85 -5.98
CA PRO A 14 12.49 19.10 -5.54
C PRO A 14 13.75 18.82 -4.71
N SER A 15 14.86 19.50 -5.02
CA SER A 15 16.19 19.22 -4.45
C SER A 15 16.48 19.84 -3.08
N ASP A 16 15.56 20.60 -2.50
CA ASP A 16 15.80 21.29 -1.23
C ASP A 16 14.70 20.97 -0.21
N LEU A 17 14.91 19.93 0.61
CA LEU A 17 14.14 19.73 1.84
C LEU A 17 14.94 20.30 3.04
N PRO A 18 14.38 21.21 3.85
CA PRO A 18 14.99 21.62 5.10
C PRO A 18 14.96 20.46 6.12
N SER A 19 16.08 20.26 6.83
CA SER A 19 16.23 19.23 7.85
C SER A 19 15.38 19.57 9.07
N PHE A 20 14.13 19.13 9.10
CA PHE A 20 13.37 19.04 10.33
C PHE A 20 13.53 17.64 10.88
N GLN A 21 14.11 17.57 12.08
CA GLN A 21 14.22 16.35 12.88
C GLN A 21 12.81 15.84 13.17
N THR A 22 12.42 14.77 12.49
CA THR A 22 11.10 14.17 12.63
C THR A 22 11.10 13.15 13.76
N ASP A 23 10.78 13.62 14.97
CA ASP A 23 10.34 12.75 16.05
C ASP A 23 8.90 12.29 15.76
N TYR A 24 8.76 11.33 14.84
CA TYR A 24 7.49 10.64 14.63
C TYR A 24 7.32 9.57 15.71
N HIS A 25 6.71 9.94 16.83
CA HIS A 25 6.01 8.98 17.67
C HIS A 25 4.70 8.61 16.96
N MET A 26 4.76 7.62 16.06
CA MET A 26 3.58 7.05 15.42
C MET A 26 2.74 6.37 16.50
N ALA A 27 1.59 6.97 16.84
CA ALA A 27 0.55 6.27 17.57
C ALA A 27 0.16 5.04 16.74
N HIS A 28 0.25 3.87 17.36
CA HIS A 28 -0.17 2.59 16.80
C HIS A 28 -1.69 2.61 16.57
N GLY A 29 -2.12 3.23 15.47
CA GLY A 29 -3.43 2.98 14.91
C GLY A 29 -3.42 1.57 14.34
N ASP A 30 -4.36 0.74 14.78
CA ASP A 30 -4.57 -0.63 14.32
C ASP A 30 -4.94 -0.64 12.83
N ILE A 31 -3.96 -0.41 11.96
CA ILE A 31 -4.02 -0.82 10.57
C ILE A 31 -3.89 -2.34 10.63
N PRO A 32 -4.92 -3.12 10.24
CA PRO A 32 -4.81 -4.56 10.19
C PRO A 32 -3.58 -4.91 9.36
N SER A 33 -2.60 -5.54 9.99
CA SER A 33 -1.32 -5.92 9.39
C SER A 33 -1.57 -6.96 8.30
N PHE A 34 -2.00 -6.51 7.13
CA PHE A 34 -2.05 -7.33 5.93
C PHE A 34 -0.72 -7.14 5.19
N TYR A 35 0.29 -7.85 5.71
CA TYR A 35 1.43 -8.39 4.95
C TYR A 35 2.07 -7.47 3.89
N PHE A 36 2.37 -6.21 4.21
CA PHE A 36 3.17 -5.38 3.31
C PHE A 36 4.59 -5.96 3.12
N GLY A 37 5.08 -6.74 4.10
CA GLY A 37 6.38 -7.41 4.08
C GLY A 37 6.52 -8.61 3.13
N ASN A 38 5.43 -9.11 2.53
CA ASN A 38 5.50 -10.24 1.59
C ASN A 38 5.49 -9.82 0.11
N ILE A 39 5.42 -8.52 -0.19
CA ILE A 39 5.22 -8.02 -1.57
C ILE A 39 6.41 -8.36 -2.50
N PHE A 40 7.62 -8.63 -1.96
CA PHE A 40 8.78 -9.08 -2.74
C PHE A 40 9.43 -10.38 -2.23
N GLY A 41 8.83 -11.05 -1.23
CA GLY A 41 9.50 -12.08 -0.41
C GLY A 41 9.32 -13.55 -0.81
N CYS A 42 8.67 -13.87 -1.94
CA CYS A 42 8.46 -15.27 -2.34
C CYS A 42 9.12 -15.64 -3.68
N TYR A 43 10.31 -15.13 -3.94
CA TYR A 43 11.27 -15.74 -4.87
C TYR A 43 12.66 -15.61 -4.28
N SER A 44 13.05 -16.61 -3.46
CA SER A 44 14.40 -17.18 -3.38
C SER A 44 14.65 -17.73 -1.98
N SER A 45 14.69 -19.06 -1.91
CA SER A 45 15.55 -19.90 -1.07
C SER A 45 14.74 -21.10 -0.58
N ASN A 46 14.67 -22.11 -1.45
CA ASN A 46 14.61 -23.46 -0.94
C ASN A 46 15.87 -23.63 -0.11
N GLN A 47 15.75 -23.63 1.22
CA GLN A 47 16.80 -24.20 2.05
C GLN A 47 16.91 -25.67 1.66
N VAL A 48 17.94 -25.93 0.87
CA VAL A 48 18.49 -27.24 0.61
C VAL A 48 18.85 -27.83 1.96
N GLN A 49 18.01 -28.73 2.48
CA GLN A 49 18.50 -29.73 3.42
C GLN A 49 19.51 -30.58 2.65
N SER A 50 20.77 -30.44 3.02
CA SER A 50 21.86 -31.31 2.58
C SER A 50 21.55 -32.74 3.04
N MET A 51 21.04 -33.57 2.13
CA MET A 51 21.04 -35.02 2.30
C MET A 51 22.46 -35.53 2.04
N PRO A 52 23.01 -36.44 2.86
CA PRO A 52 24.32 -36.99 2.60
C PRO A 52 24.28 -37.81 1.31
N LEU A 53 25.27 -37.58 0.46
CA LEU A 53 25.56 -38.34 -0.75
C LEU A 53 25.80 -39.80 -0.35
N GLN A 54 24.86 -40.68 -0.67
CA GLN A 54 25.08 -42.12 -0.67
C GLN A 54 25.42 -42.49 -2.12
N GLU A 55 26.70 -42.84 -2.33
CA GLU A 55 27.19 -43.44 -3.58
C GLU A 55 26.28 -44.60 -3.98
N LEU A 56 25.53 -44.41 -5.06
CA LEU A 56 25.04 -45.52 -5.86
C LEU A 56 25.75 -45.40 -7.19
N SER A 57 26.80 -46.22 -7.32
CA SER A 57 27.43 -46.58 -8.58
C SER A 57 26.35 -46.96 -9.59
N LEU A 58 25.93 -46.00 -10.43
CA LEU A 58 25.18 -46.29 -11.64
C LEU A 58 26.19 -46.81 -12.67
N SER A 59 26.34 -48.13 -12.69
CA SER A 59 27.10 -48.85 -13.70
C SER A 59 26.46 -48.59 -15.06
N ASN A 60 27.11 -47.71 -15.82
CA ASN A 60 26.80 -47.46 -17.21
C ASN A 60 27.31 -48.64 -18.04
N SER A 61 26.44 -49.61 -18.31
CA SER A 61 26.71 -50.68 -19.26
C SER A 61 25.68 -50.62 -20.37
N GLY A 62 25.93 -49.74 -21.34
CA GLY A 62 25.35 -49.90 -22.66
C GLY A 62 26.13 -50.97 -23.40
N LEU A 63 25.53 -52.13 -23.64
CA LEU A 63 25.88 -53.00 -24.76
C LEU A 63 24.63 -53.72 -25.25
N ASN A 64 24.37 -53.54 -26.55
CA ASN A 64 23.41 -54.29 -27.33
C ASN A 64 23.71 -55.79 -27.22
N SER A 65 22.76 -56.55 -26.68
CA SER A 65 22.61 -57.96 -26.99
C SER A 65 21.34 -58.13 -27.80
N HIS A 66 21.50 -58.00 -29.11
CA HIS A 66 20.67 -58.65 -30.10
C HIS A 66 20.73 -60.16 -29.82
N MET A 67 19.70 -60.73 -29.18
CA MET A 67 19.20 -62.10 -29.36
C MET A 67 18.14 -62.43 -28.28
N VAL A 68 16.98 -62.88 -28.76
CA VAL A 68 15.81 -63.44 -28.04
C VAL A 68 14.84 -62.42 -27.41
N ILE A 69 14.19 -61.59 -28.23
CA ILE A 69 12.99 -60.87 -27.79
C ILE A 69 12.01 -60.78 -28.98
N VAL A 70 11.00 -61.63 -29.01
CA VAL A 70 9.81 -61.40 -29.87
C VAL A 70 8.54 -61.27 -29.01
N GLU A 71 8.59 -61.72 -27.74
CA GLU A 71 7.48 -61.56 -26.77
C GLU A 71 7.70 -60.43 -25.73
N ASP A 72 8.95 -60.01 -25.47
CA ASP A 72 9.30 -58.99 -24.46
C ASP A 72 9.18 -57.54 -25.01
N GLU A 73 9.26 -57.33 -26.33
CA GLU A 73 9.10 -56.01 -26.96
C GLU A 73 7.67 -55.46 -26.80
N GLU A 74 6.65 -56.32 -26.94
CA GLU A 74 5.25 -55.95 -26.76
C GLU A 74 4.94 -55.58 -25.30
N TYR A 75 5.53 -56.31 -24.34
CA TYR A 75 5.39 -56.01 -22.91
C TYR A 75 6.06 -54.69 -22.53
N GLN A 76 7.26 -54.41 -23.05
CA GLN A 76 7.96 -53.14 -22.84
C GLN A 76 7.22 -51.96 -23.46
N LEU A 77 6.62 -52.13 -24.64
CA LEU A 77 5.77 -51.11 -25.28
C LEU A 77 4.52 -50.81 -24.44
N ASN A 78 3.84 -51.85 -23.92
CA ASN A 78 2.69 -51.68 -23.04
C ASN A 78 3.05 -50.92 -21.74
N LEU A 79 4.19 -51.26 -21.12
CA LEU A 79 4.68 -50.57 -19.92
C LEU A 79 5.01 -49.09 -20.22
N ALA A 80 5.62 -48.82 -21.39
CA ALA A 80 5.92 -47.46 -21.83
C ALA A 80 4.65 -46.65 -22.11
N GLU A 81 3.63 -47.27 -22.71
CA GLU A 81 2.33 -46.64 -22.95
C GLU A 81 1.59 -46.36 -21.64
N GLU A 82 1.60 -47.30 -20.69
CA GLU A 82 1.00 -47.10 -19.37
C GLU A 82 1.70 -45.96 -18.61
N ARG A 83 3.04 -45.92 -18.66
CA ARG A 83 3.82 -44.82 -18.09
C ARG A 83 3.51 -43.49 -18.77
N ARG A 84 3.29 -43.47 -20.10
CA ARG A 84 2.86 -42.28 -20.83
C ARG A 84 1.47 -41.84 -20.37
N LYS A 85 0.50 -42.76 -20.23
CA LYS A 85 -0.85 -42.49 -19.71
C LYS A 85 -0.79 -41.88 -18.31
N ARG A 86 -0.02 -42.48 -17.38
CA ARG A 86 0.19 -41.93 -16.02
C ARG A 86 0.79 -40.52 -16.06
N ARG A 87 1.79 -40.26 -16.92
CA ARG A 87 2.38 -38.92 -17.10
C ARG A 87 1.37 -37.92 -17.65
N MET A 88 0.54 -38.30 -18.61
CA MET A 88 -0.50 -37.41 -19.16
C MET A 88 -1.51 -37.00 -18.09
N ILE A 89 -1.94 -37.95 -17.24
CA ILE A 89 -2.87 -37.66 -16.13
C ILE A 89 -2.20 -36.75 -15.09
N SER A 90 -0.97 -37.07 -14.67
CA SER A 90 -0.23 -36.29 -13.68
C SER A 90 0.06 -34.87 -14.17
N ASN A 91 0.48 -34.71 -15.43
CA ASN A 91 0.74 -33.40 -16.03
C ASN A 91 -0.56 -32.58 -16.17
N ARG A 92 -1.66 -33.23 -16.58
CA ARG A 92 -2.97 -32.58 -16.63
C ARG A 92 -3.37 -32.03 -15.26
N GLU A 93 -3.21 -32.82 -14.21
CA GLU A 93 -3.54 -32.38 -12.85
C GLU A 93 -2.57 -31.31 -12.33
N SER A 94 -1.27 -31.42 -12.60
CA SER A 94 -0.29 -30.40 -12.18
C SER A 94 -0.49 -29.08 -12.90
N ALA A 95 -0.82 -29.10 -14.20
CA ALA A 95 -1.19 -27.92 -14.97
C ALA A 95 -2.48 -27.27 -14.43
N ARG A 96 -3.50 -28.07 -14.11
CA ARG A 96 -4.74 -27.60 -13.47
C ARG A 96 -4.44 -26.92 -12.12
N ARG A 97 -3.68 -27.56 -11.24
CA ARG A 97 -3.27 -26.98 -9.94
C ARG A 97 -2.46 -25.71 -10.09
N SER A 98 -1.56 -25.66 -11.08
CA SER A 98 -0.78 -24.46 -11.39
C SER A 98 -1.68 -23.29 -11.81
N ARG A 99 -2.64 -23.55 -12.71
CA ARG A 99 -3.63 -22.54 -13.13
C ARG A 99 -4.48 -22.07 -11.95
N MET A 100 -4.97 -22.99 -11.12
CA MET A 100 -5.77 -22.64 -9.93
C MET A 100 -5.00 -21.78 -8.94
N ARG A 101 -3.72 -22.10 -8.68
CA ARG A 101 -2.86 -21.28 -7.81
C ARG A 101 -2.67 -19.87 -8.36
N LYS A 102 -2.34 -19.74 -9.65
CA LYS A 102 -2.19 -18.43 -10.29
C LYS A 102 -3.49 -17.64 -10.29
N GLN A 103 -4.62 -18.29 -10.54
CA GLN A 103 -5.94 -17.64 -10.50
C GLN A 103 -6.23 -17.09 -9.10
N LYS A 104 -5.96 -17.86 -8.05
CA LYS A 104 -6.12 -17.41 -6.66
C LYS A 104 -5.24 -16.19 -6.36
N GLN A 105 -3.96 -16.23 -6.75
CA GLN A 105 -3.05 -15.10 -6.57
C GLN A 105 -3.52 -13.83 -7.30
N LEU A 106 -4.03 -13.97 -8.54
CA LEU A 106 -4.60 -12.84 -9.28
C LEU A 106 -5.84 -12.27 -8.60
N SER A 107 -6.73 -13.13 -8.09
CA SER A 107 -7.91 -12.69 -7.33
C SER A 107 -7.53 -11.95 -6.05
N GLU A 108 -6.51 -12.42 -5.32
CA GLU A 108 -5.99 -11.76 -4.11
C GLU A 108 -5.35 -10.41 -4.42
N LEU A 109 -4.55 -10.31 -5.49
CA LEU A 109 -3.98 -9.03 -5.93
C LEU A 109 -5.08 -8.06 -6.36
N TRP A 110 -6.10 -8.55 -7.06
CA TRP A 110 -7.22 -7.72 -7.49
C TRP A 110 -8.04 -7.20 -6.30
N SER A 111 -8.33 -8.04 -5.31
CA SER A 111 -9.04 -7.60 -4.10
C SER A 111 -8.24 -6.56 -3.32
N LEU A 112 -6.91 -6.71 -3.26
CA LEU A 112 -6.03 -5.71 -2.66
C LEU A 112 -6.08 -4.38 -3.40
N VAL A 113 -6.02 -4.38 -4.74
CA VAL A 113 -6.12 -3.15 -5.54
C VAL A 113 -7.46 -2.45 -5.30
N VAL A 114 -8.57 -3.20 -5.30
CA VAL A 114 -9.89 -2.63 -5.02
C VAL A 114 -9.96 -2.05 -3.61
N HIS A 115 -9.44 -2.77 -2.62
CA HIS A 115 -9.38 -2.30 -1.24
C HIS A 115 -8.56 -1.01 -1.13
N LEU A 116 -7.34 -0.99 -1.67
CA LEU A 116 -6.46 0.19 -1.63
C LEU A 116 -7.06 1.39 -2.35
N ARG A 117 -7.75 1.19 -3.46
CA ARG A 117 -8.47 2.27 -4.15
C ARG A 117 -9.61 2.82 -3.29
N SER A 118 -10.39 1.93 -2.66
CA SER A 118 -11.47 2.34 -1.77
C SER A 118 -10.96 3.08 -0.54
N THR A 119 -9.89 2.60 0.10
CA THR A 119 -9.30 3.27 1.26
C THR A 119 -8.69 4.61 0.87
N ASN A 120 -7.99 4.70 -0.26
CA ASN A 120 -7.45 5.95 -0.76
C ASN A 120 -8.55 6.99 -1.02
N GLN A 121 -9.67 6.58 -1.63
CA GLN A 121 -10.81 7.48 -1.83
C GLN A 121 -11.38 7.99 -0.50
N LYS A 122 -11.59 7.10 0.48
CA LYS A 122 -12.07 7.49 1.81
C LYS A 122 -11.14 8.49 2.50
N LEU A 123 -9.82 8.25 2.43
CA LEU A 123 -8.83 9.16 3.00
C LEU A 123 -8.84 10.53 2.32
N LEU A 124 -9.03 10.58 1.00
CA LEU A 124 -9.19 11.84 0.27
C LEU A 124 -10.47 12.57 0.70
N ASP A 125 -11.58 11.86 0.88
CA ASP A 125 -12.84 12.46 1.33
C ASP A 125 -12.71 13.01 2.76
N ASP A 126 -12.03 12.29 3.64
CA ASP A 126 -11.72 12.71 5.01
C ASP A 126 -10.82 13.94 5.04
N LEU A 127 -9.75 13.94 4.24
CA LEU A 127 -8.86 15.09 4.10
C LEU A 127 -9.63 16.32 3.62
N ASN A 128 -10.44 16.17 2.58
CA ASN A 128 -11.26 17.27 2.05
C ASN A 128 -12.26 17.79 3.08
N ARG A 129 -12.81 16.92 3.92
CA ARG A 129 -13.69 17.34 5.02
C ARG A 129 -12.93 18.18 6.05
N VAL A 130 -11.77 17.70 6.52
CA VAL A 130 -10.95 18.40 7.50
C VAL A 130 -10.49 19.77 6.97
N ILE A 131 -10.14 19.87 5.68
CA ILE A 131 -9.79 21.15 5.05
C ILE A 131 -10.96 22.14 5.15
N ARG A 132 -12.19 21.71 4.79
CA ARG A 132 -13.37 22.58 4.89
C ARG A 132 -13.67 23.02 6.32
N GLU A 133 -13.58 22.09 7.26
CA GLU A 133 -13.80 22.38 8.68
C GLU A 133 -12.75 23.37 9.22
N HIS A 134 -11.49 23.19 8.82
CA HIS A 134 -10.40 24.10 9.15
C HIS A 134 -10.66 25.52 8.61
N ASP A 135 -11.06 25.64 7.34
CA ASP A 135 -11.36 26.94 6.73
C ASP A 135 -12.56 27.63 7.42
N GLN A 136 -13.57 26.84 7.81
CA GLN A 136 -14.70 27.35 8.59
C GLN A 136 -14.23 27.90 9.95
N VAL A 137 -13.42 27.14 10.68
CA VAL A 137 -12.87 27.57 11.98
C VAL A 137 -12.02 28.82 11.84
N LEU A 138 -11.20 28.94 10.78
CA LEU A 138 -10.45 30.16 10.52
C LEU A 138 -11.36 31.37 10.28
N HIS A 139 -12.44 31.18 9.53
CA HIS A 139 -13.42 32.24 9.29
C HIS A 139 -14.10 32.68 10.58
N GLU A 140 -14.57 31.73 11.40
CA GLU A 140 -15.19 32.00 12.69
C GLU A 140 -14.20 32.70 13.64
N ASN A 141 -12.93 32.28 13.66
CA ASN A 141 -11.90 32.93 14.47
C ASN A 141 -11.70 34.39 14.05
N ALA A 142 -11.62 34.66 12.74
CA ALA A 142 -11.48 36.03 12.22
C ALA A 142 -12.69 36.90 12.62
N GLN A 143 -13.92 36.36 12.52
CA GLN A 143 -15.12 37.07 12.97
C GLN A 143 -15.08 37.38 14.47
N LEU A 144 -14.69 36.43 15.31
CA LEU A 144 -14.57 36.64 16.76
C LEU A 144 -13.50 37.68 17.10
N ARG A 145 -12.38 37.72 16.36
CA ARG A 145 -11.35 38.77 16.51
C ARG A 145 -11.88 40.14 16.11
N ASP A 146 -12.67 40.24 15.04
CA ASP A 146 -13.32 41.49 14.65
C ASP A 146 -14.33 41.96 15.70
N GLU A 147 -15.09 41.04 16.31
CA GLU A 147 -16.00 41.37 17.41
C GLU A 147 -15.26 41.80 18.68
N GLU A 148 -14.19 41.08 19.03
CA GLU A 148 -13.31 41.42 20.15
C GLU A 148 -12.76 42.84 20.00
N THR A 149 -12.21 43.19 18.84
CA THR A 149 -11.67 44.53 18.59
C THR A 149 -12.76 45.61 18.65
N LYS A 150 -13.95 45.34 18.10
CA LYS A 150 -15.11 46.26 18.21
C LYS A 150 -15.51 46.50 19.67
N LEU A 151 -15.59 45.44 20.48
CA LEU A 151 -15.94 45.55 21.90
C LEU A 151 -14.86 46.27 22.70
N GLN A 152 -13.58 45.97 22.45
CA GLN A 152 -12.45 46.67 23.07
C GLN A 152 -12.47 48.18 22.74
N ASN A 153 -12.79 48.55 21.51
CA ASN A 153 -12.90 49.95 21.11
C ASN A 153 -14.08 50.65 21.82
N LYS A 154 -15.24 50.00 21.91
CA LYS A 154 -16.39 50.53 22.67
C LYS A 154 -16.03 50.75 24.15
N LEU A 155 -15.34 49.78 24.77
CA LEU A 155 -14.91 49.89 26.16
C LEU A 155 -13.94 51.05 26.38
N LYS A 156 -12.95 51.22 25.49
CA LYS A 156 -12.01 52.36 25.54
C LYS A 156 -12.73 53.71 25.39
N ASN A 157 -13.73 53.79 24.51
CA ASN A 157 -14.52 55.01 24.31
C ASN A 157 -15.31 55.37 25.57
N ILE A 158 -16.02 54.42 26.16
CA ILE A 158 -16.78 54.65 27.42
C ILE A 158 -15.82 55.09 28.54
N GLN A 159 -14.67 54.43 28.69
CA GLN A 159 -13.66 54.84 29.67
C GLN A 159 -13.10 56.25 29.42
N ALA A 160 -12.97 56.67 28.16
CA ALA A 160 -12.54 58.01 27.81
C ALA A 160 -13.62 59.06 28.14
N GLU A 161 -14.88 58.75 27.85
CA GLU A 161 -16.03 59.60 28.19
C GLU A 161 -16.20 59.78 29.70
N ASP A 162 -16.06 58.71 30.49
CA ASP A 162 -16.10 58.76 31.96
C ASP A 162 -15.00 59.65 32.53
N LYS A 163 -13.77 59.52 32.03
CA LYS A 163 -12.64 60.37 32.44
C LYS A 163 -12.90 61.83 32.10
N LEU A 164 -13.46 62.10 30.92
CA LEU A 164 -13.79 63.46 30.50
C LEU A 164 -14.90 64.07 31.38
N CYS A 165 -15.94 63.29 31.71
CA CYS A 165 -17.02 63.70 32.59
C CYS A 165 -16.52 64.01 34.00
N SER A 166 -15.69 63.13 34.57
CA SER A 166 -15.05 63.33 35.88
C SER A 166 -14.15 64.58 35.90
N ALA A 167 -13.34 64.78 34.84
CA ALA A 167 -12.47 65.95 34.73
C ALA A 167 -13.25 67.27 34.59
N LYS A 168 -14.36 67.27 33.84
CA LYS A 168 -15.26 68.43 33.74
C LYS A 168 -15.90 68.77 35.09
N SER A 169 -16.39 67.76 35.82
CA SER A 169 -16.98 67.94 37.14
C SER A 169 -15.99 68.56 38.15
N ARG A 170 -14.75 68.06 38.18
CA ARG A 170 -13.67 68.64 39.01
C ARG A 170 -13.36 70.09 38.66
N ARG A 171 -13.37 70.45 37.37
CA ARG A 171 -13.10 71.83 36.92
C ARG A 171 -14.20 72.81 37.34
N ASN A 172 -15.46 72.37 37.36
CA ASN A 172 -16.59 73.19 37.80
C ASN A 172 -16.62 73.40 39.33
N LEU A 173 -16.03 72.50 40.12
CA LEU A 173 -15.90 72.65 41.58
C LEU A 173 -14.79 73.62 42.01
N LEU A 174 -13.87 73.99 41.09
CA LEU A 174 -12.73 74.86 41.35
C LEU A 174 -12.96 76.32 40.92
N ARG A 175 -14.17 76.65 40.47
CA ARG A 175 -14.55 77.97 39.93
C ARG A 175 -15.70 78.55 40.73
#